data_AF-A0A1F6YST6-F1
#
_entry.id   AF-A0A1F6YST6-F1
#
_cell.length_a   1.000
_cell.length_b   1.000
_cell.length_c   1.000
_cell.angle_alpha   90.00
_cell.angle_beta   90.00
_cell.angle_gamma   90.00
#
_symmetry.space_group_name_H-M   'P 1'
#
loop_
_entity.id
_entity.type
_entity.pdbx_description
1 polymer ?
#
loop_
_entity_poly.entity_id
_entity_poly.type
_entity_poly.pdbx_seq_one_letter_code
_entity_poly.pdbx_strand_id
1 'polypeptide(L)'
;MHIVNLNIRLIEGNLSRIHSRDLFRYKAEVIRDEGKYYYRVDNVIMHITPLEAKRVIKNPRLYYFSTALWLHLEIQRKKDDPNYIRNFN
;
A
#
# COMPACT_ATOMS: atom_id res chain seq x y z
N MET A 1 -0.96 -8.29 -17.48
CA MET A 1 -1.41 -7.42 -16.37
C MET A 1 -2.75 -7.84 -15.77
N HIS A 2 -2.75 -8.18 -14.47
CA HIS A 2 -3.95 -8.45 -13.65
C HIS A 2 -3.95 -7.51 -12.43
N ILE A 3 -5.04 -6.80 -12.17
CA ILE A 3 -5.13 -5.81 -11.09
C ILE A 3 -6.22 -6.19 -10.09
N VAL A 4 -5.88 -6.17 -8.81
CA VAL A 4 -6.82 -6.32 -7.70
C VAL A 4 -6.93 -5.00 -6.95
N ASN A 5 -8.12 -4.40 -6.97
CA ASN A 5 -8.41 -3.19 -6.21
C ASN A 5 -8.68 -3.53 -4.74
N LEU A 6 -8.01 -2.84 -3.83
CA LEU A 6 -8.12 -3.00 -2.39
C LEU A 6 -8.68 -1.73 -1.75
N ASN A 7 -9.81 -1.90 -1.06
CA ASN A 7 -10.35 -0.87 -0.18
C ASN A 7 -9.71 -1.05 1.20
N ILE A 8 -8.73 -0.21 1.50
CA ILE A 8 -7.97 -0.31 2.74
C ILE A 8 -8.74 0.40 3.85
N ARG A 9 -9.06 -0.36 4.92
CA ARG A 9 -9.77 0.16 6.09
C ARG A 9 -8.82 0.39 7.25
N LEU A 10 -8.98 1.53 7.87
CA LEU A 10 -8.29 1.90 9.09
C LEU A 10 -9.00 1.30 10.32
N ILE A 11 -8.26 0.83 11.32
CA ILE A 11 -8.83 0.42 12.62
C ILE A 11 -8.37 1.44 13.66
N GLU A 12 -9.33 2.15 14.27
CA GLU A 12 -9.15 3.37 15.08
C GLU A 12 -8.12 3.27 16.24
N GLY A 13 -7.74 2.06 16.67
CA GLY A 13 -6.87 1.86 17.83
C GLY A 13 -5.35 1.98 17.62
N ASN A 14 -4.82 2.22 16.40
CA ASN A 14 -3.37 2.15 16.13
C ASN A 14 -2.74 3.43 15.52
N LEU A 15 -3.41 4.58 15.60
CA LEU A 15 -3.25 5.65 14.61
C LEU A 15 -2.66 6.96 15.08
N SER A 16 -2.08 7.02 16.28
CA SER A 16 -1.43 8.25 16.76
C SER A 16 -0.31 8.73 15.81
N ARG A 17 0.19 7.86 14.91
CA ARG A 17 1.20 8.17 13.87
C ARG A 17 0.64 8.44 12.48
N ILE A 18 -0.61 8.12 12.18
CA ILE A 18 -1.20 8.36 10.85
C ILE A 18 -2.08 9.61 10.96
N HIS A 19 -1.43 10.76 11.13
CA HIS A 19 -2.07 12.07 11.25
C HIS A 19 -2.14 12.73 9.87
N SER A 20 -3.26 12.58 9.15
CA SER A 20 -3.64 13.44 8.02
C SER A 20 -5.10 13.19 7.66
N ARG A 21 -5.84 14.24 7.31
CA ARG A 21 -7.31 14.35 7.29
C ARG A 21 -8.06 13.48 6.26
N ASP A 22 -7.38 12.56 5.56
CA ASP A 22 -7.95 11.71 4.49
C ASP A 22 -7.99 10.21 4.84
N LEU A 23 -8.05 9.89 6.13
CA LEU A 23 -8.06 8.52 6.69
C LEU A 23 -9.16 7.58 6.16
N PHE A 24 -10.19 8.12 5.50
CA PHE A 24 -11.38 7.36 5.13
C PHE A 24 -11.36 6.74 3.74
N ARG A 25 -10.38 7.07 2.88
CA ARG A 25 -10.36 6.58 1.48
C ARG A 25 -8.97 6.21 0.98
N TYR A 26 -8.27 5.36 1.72
CA TYR A 26 -7.05 4.76 1.20
C TYR A 26 -7.40 3.66 0.18
N LYS A 27 -7.18 3.95 -1.10
CA LYS A 27 -7.31 2.98 -2.19
C LYS A 27 -5.94 2.49 -2.58
N ALA A 28 -5.78 1.17 -2.61
CA ALA A 28 -4.55 0.54 -3.05
C ALA A 28 -4.86 -0.51 -4.10
N GLU A 29 -3.87 -0.85 -4.91
CA GLU A 29 -3.98 -1.91 -5.89
C GLU A 29 -2.83 -2.88 -5.73
N VAL A 30 -3.12 -4.17 -5.91
CA VAL A 30 -2.11 -5.18 -6.16
C VAL A 30 -2.12 -5.48 -7.64
N ILE A 31 -0.99 -5.22 -8.29
CA ILE A 31 -0.80 -5.46 -9.72
C ILE A 31 0.09 -6.70 -9.85
N ARG A 32 -0.36 -7.67 -10.65
CA ARG A 32 0.45 -8.81 -11.07
C ARG A 32 0.77 -8.66 -12.55
N ASP A 33 2.05 -8.62 -12.88
CA ASP A 33 2.52 -8.52 -14.25
C ASP A 33 3.79 -9.32 -14.45
N GLU A 34 3.83 -10.14 -15.51
CA GLU A 34 4.97 -11.02 -15.84
C GLU A 34 5.54 -11.83 -14.64
N GLY A 35 4.67 -12.30 -13.75
CA GLY A 35 5.07 -13.06 -12.55
C GLY A 35 5.60 -12.20 -11.39
N LYS A 36 5.76 -10.89 -11.59
CA LYS A 36 6.10 -9.91 -10.56
C LYS A 36 4.83 -9.34 -9.92
N TYR A 37 4.99 -8.84 -8.70
CA TYR A 37 3.90 -8.25 -7.93
C TYR A 37 4.27 -6.83 -7.52
N TYR A 38 3.27 -5.95 -7.58
CA TYR A 38 3.41 -4.56 -7.25
C TYR A 38 2.26 -4.12 -6.36
N TYR A 39 2.56 -3.21 -5.44
CA TYR A 39 1.59 -2.49 -4.64
C TYR A 39 1.56 -1.04 -5.13
N ARG A 40 0.39 -0.55 -5.53
CA ARG A 40 0.20 0.82 -6.01
C ARG A 40 -0.76 1.57 -5.09
N VAL A 41 -0.39 2.80 -4.75
CA VAL A 41 -1.22 3.74 -4.00
C VAL A 41 -1.01 5.11 -4.60
N ASP A 42 -2.09 5.73 -5.08
CA ASP A 42 -2.04 6.94 -5.90
C ASP A 42 -1.04 6.77 -7.05
N ASN A 43 0.00 7.62 -7.11
CA ASN A 43 1.03 7.62 -8.14
C ASN A 43 2.33 6.90 -7.71
N VAL A 44 2.31 6.17 -6.60
CA VAL A 44 3.49 5.44 -6.10
C VAL A 44 3.28 3.96 -6.32
N ILE A 45 4.24 3.35 -7.02
CA ILE A 45 4.30 1.90 -7.24
C ILE A 45 5.53 1.35 -6.51
N MET A 46 5.35 0.20 -5.87
CA MET A 46 6.41 -0.51 -5.17
C MET A 46 6.36 -1.98 -5.53
N HIS A 47 7.51 -2.57 -5.84
CA HIS A 47 7.65 -4.02 -5.99
C HIS A 47 7.42 -4.72 -4.64
N ILE A 48 6.63 -5.78 -4.63
CA ILE A 48 6.34 -6.59 -3.45
C ILE A 48 6.52 -8.07 -3.76
N THR A 49 6.69 -8.88 -2.73
CA THR A 49 6.76 -10.34 -2.87
C THR A 49 5.37 -10.95 -3.12
N PRO A 50 5.31 -12.16 -3.71
CA PRO A 50 4.04 -12.90 -3.83
C PRO A 50 3.35 -13.15 -2.49
N LEU A 51 4.14 -13.33 -1.42
CA LEU A 51 3.63 -13.54 -0.06
C LEU A 51 2.97 -12.28 0.49
N GLU A 52 3.59 -11.11 0.29
CA GLU A 52 3.01 -9.83 0.69
C GLU A 52 1.73 -9.52 -0.09
N ALA A 53 1.72 -9.80 -1.40
CA ALA A 53 0.53 -9.68 -2.24
C ALA A 53 -0.62 -10.53 -1.69
N LYS A 54 -0.35 -11.79 -1.36
CA LYS A 54 -1.36 -12.69 -0.76
C LYS A 54 -1.85 -12.17 0.59
N ARG A 55 -0.95 -11.67 1.45
CA ARG A 55 -1.29 -11.18 2.79
C ARG A 55 -2.14 -9.91 2.73
N VAL A 56 -1.80 -8.95 1.87
CA VAL A 56 -2.54 -7.69 1.75
C VAL A 56 -3.90 -7.87 1.06
N ILE A 57 -4.00 -8.79 0.09
CA ILE A 57 -5.29 -9.19 -0.50
C ILE A 57 -6.18 -9.85 0.55
N LYS A 58 -5.63 -10.76 1.37
CA LYS A 58 -6.39 -11.46 2.42
C LYS A 58 -6.82 -10.53 3.57
N ASN A 59 -5.96 -9.59 3.95
CA ASN A 59 -6.23 -8.64 5.02
C ASN A 59 -5.85 -7.21 4.60
N PRO A 60 -6.76 -6.51 3.90
CA PRO A 60 -6.54 -5.13 3.44
C PRO A 60 -6.68 -4.10 4.57
N ARG A 61 -6.66 -4.49 5.85
CA ARG A 61 -6.86 -3.56 6.98
C ARG A 61 -5.52 -3.05 7.48
N LEU A 62 -5.44 -1.74 7.74
CA LEU A 62 -4.31 -1.12 8.44
C LEU A 62 -4.46 -1.40 9.94
N TYR A 63 -4.01 -2.60 10.33
CA TYR A 63 -3.98 -3.06 11.71
C TYR A 63 -2.54 -3.30 12.16
N TYR A 64 -2.29 -3.25 13.47
CA TYR A 64 -0.97 -3.52 14.05
C TYR A 64 -0.38 -4.82 13.51
N PHE A 65 0.90 -4.77 13.10
CA PHE A 65 1.63 -5.87 12.44
C PHE A 65 1.05 -6.42 11.13
N SER A 66 0.09 -5.74 10.50
CA SER A 66 -0.40 -6.15 9.18
C SER A 66 0.59 -5.79 8.07
N THR A 67 0.67 -6.65 7.04
CA THR A 67 1.41 -6.33 5.81
C THR A 67 0.87 -5.06 5.15
N ALA A 68 -0.45 -4.83 5.20
CA ALA A 68 -1.05 -3.60 4.69
C ALA A 68 -0.47 -2.35 5.36
N LEU A 69 -0.31 -2.37 6.68
CA LEU A 69 0.27 -1.25 7.44
C LEU A 69 1.73 -1.03 7.10
N TRP A 70 2.53 -2.10 7.00
CA TRP A 70 3.93 -1.98 6.61
C TRP A 70 4.09 -1.37 5.21
N LEU A 71 3.33 -1.87 4.23
CA LEU A 71 3.33 -1.35 2.86
C LEU A 71 2.87 0.11 2.79
N HIS A 72 1.89 0.49 3.62
CA HIS A 72 1.44 1.88 3.75
C HIS A 72 2.56 2.80 4.24
N LEU A 73 3.22 2.44 5.35
CA LEU A 73 4.30 3.25 5.92
C LEU A 73 5.48 3.38 4.96
N GLU A 74 5.82 2.31 4.24
CA GLU A 74 6.90 2.35 3.25
C GLU A 74 6.55 3.25 2.05
N ILE A 75 5.28 3.26 1.61
CA ILE A 75 4.83 4.21 0.57
C ILE A 75 4.87 5.65 1.09
N GLN A 76 4.45 5.92 2.32
CA GLN A 76 4.55 7.28 2.88
C GLN A 76 6.01 7.75 2.94
N ARG A 77 6.91 6.88 3.42
CA ARG A 77 8.35 7.16 3.41
C ARG A 77 8.89 7.50 2.02
N LYS A 78 8.40 6.80 0.98
CA LYS A 78 8.77 7.06 -0.42
C LYS A 78 8.13 8.32 -1.00
N LYS A 79 6.94 8.72 -0.52
CA LYS A 79 6.31 10.00 -0.90
C LYS A 79 7.06 11.19 -0.30
N ASP A 80 7.55 11.03 0.92
CA ASP A 80 8.28 12.07 1.66
C ASP A 80 9.74 12.19 1.21
N ASP A 81 10.29 11.19 0.52
CA ASP A 81 11.64 11.22 -0.06
C ASP A 81 11.66 12.07 -1.36
N PRO A 82 12.31 13.25 -1.37
CA PRO A 82 12.35 14.13 -2.53
C PRO A 82 13.11 13.53 -3.72
N ASN A 83 13.92 12.49 -3.50
CA ASN A 83 14.72 11.83 -4.53
C ASN A 83 14.05 10.56 -5.09
N TYR A 84 12.87 10.18 -4.60
CA TYR A 84 12.17 9.00 -5.10
C TYR A 84 11.58 9.28 -6.49
N ILE A 85 12.25 8.78 -7.53
CA ILE A 85 11.84 8.94 -8.92
C ILE A 85 10.48 8.26 -9.13
N ARG A 86 9.45 9.07 -9.45
CA ARG A 86 8.12 8.63 -9.92
C ARG A 86 8.23 8.04 -11.33
N ASN A 87 8.83 6.87 -11.47
CA ASN A 87 8.75 6.14 -12.72
C ASN A 87 7.38 5.47 -12.79
N PHE A 88 6.57 5.83 -13.78
CA PHE A 88 6.00 4.97 -14.82
C PHE A 88 5.12 5.85 -15.73
N ASN A 89 5.63 6.12 -16.94
CA ASN A 89 4.82 6.49 -18.12
C ASN A 89 4.11 5.24 -18.63
#